data_AF-A0A255T1N1-F1
#
_entry.id   AF-A0A255T1N1-F1
#
_cell.length_a   1.000
_cell.length_b   1.000
_cell.length_c   1.000
_cell.angle_alpha   90.00
_cell.angle_beta   90.00
_cell.angle_gamma   90.00
#
_symmetry.space_group_name_H-M   'P 1'
#
loop_
_entity.id
_entity.type
_entity.pdbx_description
1 polymer ?
#
loop_
_entity_poly.entity_id
_entity_poly.type
_entity_poly.pdbx_seq_one_letter_code
_entity_poly.pdbx_strand_id
1 'polypeptide(L)'
;MTPSEFIGKFKSKYLWGNLMAMGIVLVLLFLGVRYGLDIYTHHGETILVPNIRHKSLSDAEKILGHLGIEMVVSDTGYVKTLPPDCVLEQSLEPGERVKSGHRIYLVINSSHSPTLTLPDIIDNSSLREATAKLTSMGFKLGQPKFIPGEKDWVYGVQVKGVNINSGDKVSVEDVLVIVAGNGRLSEEDSINMVEQDYDDFDSFEEATGDDEVRDYDPVEEQAEPKAEQHTEKQHQGTTPKQENSSSQQPAKGPVVRKIG
;
A
#
# COMPACT_ATOMS: atom_id res chain seq x y z
N MET A 1 59.11 44.82 -49.53
CA MET A 1 59.78 44.33 -48.31
C MET A 1 60.17 42.88 -48.56
N THR A 2 61.45 42.56 -48.49
CA THR A 2 61.96 41.22 -48.76
C THR A 2 61.71 40.31 -47.55
N PRO A 3 61.37 39.02 -47.74
CA PRO A 3 61.12 38.08 -46.64
C PRO A 3 62.30 37.95 -45.67
N SER A 4 63.53 38.17 -46.14
CA SER A 4 64.76 38.07 -45.36
C SER A 4 64.90 39.15 -44.28
N GLU A 5 64.43 40.38 -44.51
CA GLU A 5 64.41 41.44 -43.50
C GLU A 5 63.36 41.16 -42.41
N PHE A 6 62.30 40.43 -42.77
CA PHE A 6 61.26 40.00 -41.84
C PHE A 6 61.77 38.90 -40.90
N ILE A 7 62.49 37.90 -41.42
CA ILE A 7 63.12 36.84 -40.61
C ILE A 7 64.29 37.37 -39.77
N GLY A 8 65.03 38.38 -40.24
CA GLY A 8 66.14 38.98 -39.48
C GLY A 8 65.70 39.60 -38.13
N LYS A 9 64.46 40.13 -38.06
CA LYS A 9 63.88 40.66 -36.82
C LYS A 9 63.56 39.58 -35.78
N PHE A 10 63.30 38.34 -36.21
CA PHE A 10 63.10 37.18 -35.32
C PHE A 10 64.39 36.74 -34.60
N LYS A 11 65.57 37.20 -35.05
CA LYS A 11 66.87 36.89 -34.41
C LYS A 11 67.34 37.97 -33.43
N SER A 12 66.49 38.95 -33.10
CA SER A 12 66.79 39.98 -32.12
C SER A 12 66.65 39.46 -30.69
N LYS A 13 67.72 39.63 -29.88
CA LYS A 13 67.76 39.21 -28.47
C LYS A 13 66.61 39.80 -27.64
N TYR A 14 66.14 40.99 -27.99
CA TYR A 14 65.02 41.67 -27.31
C TYR A 14 63.66 41.03 -27.59
N LEU A 15 63.42 40.54 -28.82
CA LEU A 15 62.18 39.87 -29.18
C LEU A 15 62.06 38.53 -28.44
N TRP A 16 63.17 37.76 -28.39
CA TRP A 16 63.20 36.49 -27.67
C TRP A 16 63.10 36.68 -26.14
N GLY A 17 63.67 37.77 -25.60
CA GLY A 17 63.52 38.15 -24.20
C GLY A 17 62.07 38.48 -23.81
N ASN A 18 61.37 39.30 -24.59
CA ASN A 18 59.96 39.61 -24.35
C ASN A 18 59.06 38.38 -24.53
N LEU A 19 59.36 37.51 -25.49
CA LEU A 19 58.62 36.26 -25.71
C LEU A 19 58.80 35.28 -24.53
N MET A 20 60.03 35.16 -23.99
CA MET A 20 60.30 34.40 -22.76
C MET A 20 59.59 35.02 -21.56
N ALA A 21 59.60 36.34 -21.41
CA ALA A 21 58.89 37.04 -20.34
C ALA A 21 57.37 36.78 -20.41
N MET A 22 56.78 36.83 -21.60
CA MET A 22 55.37 36.49 -21.81
C MET A 22 55.07 35.02 -21.49
N GLY A 23 55.97 34.10 -21.86
CA GLY A 23 55.91 32.70 -21.48
C GLY A 23 55.94 32.50 -19.96
N ILE A 24 56.84 33.19 -19.26
CA ILE A 24 56.94 33.14 -17.79
C ILE A 24 55.66 33.66 -17.13
N VAL A 25 55.10 34.77 -17.61
CA VAL A 25 53.84 35.32 -17.08
C VAL A 25 52.69 34.33 -17.27
N LEU A 26 52.60 33.68 -18.44
CA LEU A 26 51.58 32.66 -18.69
C LEU A 26 51.76 31.44 -17.78
N VAL A 27 52.99 30.99 -17.55
CA VAL A 27 53.28 29.88 -16.63
C VAL A 27 52.92 30.25 -15.19
N LEU A 28 53.28 31.46 -14.73
CA LEU A 28 52.92 31.96 -13.40
C LEU A 28 51.41 32.08 -13.23
N LEU A 29 50.70 32.59 -14.25
CA LEU A 29 49.25 32.69 -14.23
C LEU A 29 48.59 31.30 -14.22
N PHE A 30 49.11 30.35 -14.99
CA PHE A 30 48.61 28.97 -15.00
C PHE A 30 48.83 28.27 -13.64
N LEU A 31 50.01 28.42 -13.04
CA LEU A 31 50.30 27.89 -11.71
C LEU A 31 49.43 28.56 -10.63
N GLY A 32 49.27 29.89 -10.70
CA GLY A 32 48.42 30.65 -9.79
C GLY A 32 46.96 30.23 -9.88
N VAL A 33 46.43 30.03 -11.09
CA VAL A 33 45.07 29.52 -11.29
C VAL A 33 44.96 28.08 -10.79
N ARG A 34 45.91 27.18 -11.10
CA ARG A 34 45.90 25.80 -10.60
C ARG A 34 45.87 25.73 -9.07
N TYR A 35 46.78 26.45 -8.42
CA TYR A 35 46.89 26.46 -6.96
C TYR A 35 45.71 27.17 -6.29
N GLY A 36 45.24 28.26 -6.91
CA GLY A 36 44.05 28.99 -6.49
C GLY A 36 42.79 28.13 -6.62
N LEU A 37 42.68 27.31 -7.66
CA LEU A 37 41.56 26.38 -7.81
C LEU A 37 41.62 25.24 -6.79
N ASP A 38 42.80 24.68 -6.53
CA ASP A 38 42.98 23.63 -5.52
C ASP A 38 42.60 24.12 -4.12
N ILE A 39 42.98 25.36 -3.76
CA ILE A 39 42.64 25.93 -2.44
C ILE A 39 41.18 26.37 -2.36
N TYR A 40 40.60 26.88 -3.46
CA TYR A 40 39.21 27.33 -3.50
C TYR A 40 38.23 26.14 -3.52
N THR A 41 38.59 25.04 -4.17
CA THR A 41 37.71 23.88 -4.30
C THR A 41 37.84 22.86 -3.17
N HIS A 42 38.71 23.11 -2.18
CA HIS A 42 38.95 22.25 -1.00
C HIS A 42 38.79 20.76 -1.37
N HIS A 43 39.55 20.34 -2.38
CA HIS A 43 39.51 18.95 -2.83
C HIS A 43 40.06 18.06 -1.72
N GLY A 44 39.23 17.15 -1.23
CA GLY A 44 39.74 15.82 -0.92
C GLY A 44 39.77 15.37 0.52
N GLU A 45 39.12 16.05 1.47
CA GLU A 45 38.81 15.38 2.74
C GLU A 45 37.68 14.37 2.51
N THR A 46 38.15 13.16 2.19
CA THR A 46 37.30 11.99 2.05
C THR A 46 37.22 11.34 3.42
N ILE A 47 36.02 11.34 3.99
CA ILE A 47 35.74 10.78 5.29
C ILE A 47 35.33 9.32 5.12
N LEU A 48 35.81 8.48 6.02
CA LEU A 48 35.40 7.08 6.09
C LEU A 48 34.09 6.96 6.85
N VAL A 49 33.11 6.27 6.27
CA VAL A 49 31.83 6.02 6.91
C VAL A 49 32.03 5.01 8.06
N PRO A 50 31.75 5.36 9.32
CA PRO A 50 31.85 4.43 10.43
C PRO A 50 30.67 3.43 10.40
N ASN A 51 30.85 2.29 11.05
CA ASN A 51 29.75 1.37 11.29
C ASN A 51 28.87 1.92 12.43
N ILE A 52 27.65 2.33 12.09
CA ILE A 52 26.66 2.84 13.04
C ILE A 52 25.47 1.90 13.24
N ARG A 53 25.52 0.71 12.63
CA ARG A 53 24.49 -0.33 12.84
C ARG A 53 24.43 -0.72 14.32
N HIS A 54 23.21 -0.96 14.81
CA HIS A 54 22.89 -1.29 16.20
C HIS A 54 23.25 -0.21 17.23
N LYS A 55 23.74 0.96 16.81
CA LYS A 55 23.89 2.11 17.72
C LYS A 55 22.55 2.81 17.90
N SER A 56 22.41 3.53 19.02
CA SER A 56 21.28 4.43 19.22
C SER A 56 21.31 5.55 18.19
N LEU A 57 20.15 6.07 17.80
CA LEU A 57 20.00 7.23 16.93
C LEU A 57 20.85 8.39 17.45
N SER A 58 20.81 8.65 18.76
CA SER A 58 21.56 9.72 19.40
C SER A 58 23.09 9.57 19.31
N ASP A 59 23.60 8.34 19.36
CA ASP A 59 25.03 8.09 19.21
C ASP A 59 25.44 8.17 17.74
N ALA A 60 24.60 7.67 16.84
CA ALA A 60 24.82 7.79 15.39
C ALA A 60 24.86 9.26 14.96
N GLU A 61 23.96 10.09 15.46
CA GLU A 61 23.92 11.54 15.18
C GLU A 61 25.22 12.24 15.62
N LYS A 62 25.73 11.92 16.82
CA LYS A 62 27.01 12.46 17.30
C LYS A 62 28.18 12.00 16.43
N ILE A 63 28.25 10.70 16.14
CA ILE A 63 29.35 10.12 15.36
C ILE A 63 29.38 10.71 13.94
N LEU A 64 28.23 10.76 13.27
CA LEU A 64 28.12 11.31 11.91
C LEU A 64 28.30 12.83 11.89
N GLY A 65 27.75 13.55 12.88
CA GLY A 65 27.89 15.00 13.01
C GLY A 65 29.35 15.44 13.22
N HIS A 66 30.12 14.71 14.03
CA HIS A 66 31.57 14.95 14.21
C HIS A 66 32.37 14.78 12.91
N LEU A 67 31.85 13.96 12.00
CA LEU A 67 32.45 13.68 10.70
C LEU A 67 31.95 14.60 9.59
N GLY A 68 31.06 15.55 9.90
CA GLY A 68 30.45 16.43 8.89
C GLY A 68 29.50 15.70 7.94
N ILE A 69 28.98 14.54 8.35
CA ILE A 69 28.04 13.74 7.58
C ILE A 69 26.62 14.01 8.10
N GLU A 70 25.70 14.29 7.19
CA GLU A 70 24.30 14.55 7.52
C GLU A 70 23.54 13.22 7.63
N MET A 71 22.85 13.02 8.76
CA MET A 71 21.99 11.86 8.98
C MET A 71 20.55 12.16 8.53
N VAL A 72 19.94 11.24 7.78
CA VAL A 72 18.53 11.30 7.40
C VAL A 72 17.86 9.96 7.70
N VAL A 73 16.75 9.97 8.44
CA VAL A 73 15.93 8.77 8.63
C VAL A 73 15.06 8.59 7.40
N SER A 74 15.27 7.52 6.64
CA SER A 74 14.51 7.22 5.42
C SER A 74 13.29 6.35 5.67
N ASP A 75 13.40 5.39 6.58
CA ASP A 75 12.35 4.42 6.86
C ASP A 75 12.46 3.88 8.29
N THR A 76 11.40 3.23 8.75
CA THR A 76 11.32 2.58 10.05
C THR A 76 11.03 1.09 9.87
N GLY A 77 11.94 0.24 10.31
CA GLY A 77 11.70 -1.21 10.43
C GLY A 77 11.23 -1.57 11.84
N TYR A 78 10.76 -2.80 12.03
CA TYR A 78 10.45 -3.33 13.37
C TYR A 78 11.13 -4.67 13.60
N VAL A 79 12.05 -4.69 14.56
CA VAL A 79 12.78 -5.87 15.01
C VAL A 79 12.68 -5.94 16.53
N LYS A 80 11.91 -6.91 17.04
CA LYS A 80 11.64 -7.09 18.47
C LYS A 80 12.88 -7.32 19.33
N THR A 81 13.92 -7.94 18.78
CA THR A 81 15.14 -8.28 19.52
C THR A 81 16.05 -7.07 19.76
N LEU A 82 15.78 -5.95 19.09
CA LEU A 82 16.60 -4.75 19.14
C LEU A 82 15.87 -3.62 19.87
N PRO A 83 16.61 -2.71 20.54
CA PRO A 83 15.99 -1.58 21.23
C PRO A 83 15.33 -0.60 20.24
N PRO A 84 14.36 0.21 20.70
CA PRO A 84 13.79 1.28 19.90
C PRO A 84 14.87 2.29 19.50
N ASP A 85 14.64 2.99 18.39
CA ASP A 85 15.51 4.05 17.87
C ASP A 85 16.96 3.61 17.65
N CYS A 86 17.19 2.31 17.42
CA CYS A 86 18.49 1.83 16.96
C CYS A 86 18.56 1.78 15.44
N VAL A 87 19.75 1.99 14.89
CA VAL A 87 19.98 1.88 13.45
C VAL A 87 19.97 0.41 13.04
N LEU A 88 19.02 0.02 12.19
CA LEU A 88 18.95 -1.32 11.61
C LEU A 88 19.90 -1.44 10.41
N GLU A 89 19.85 -0.42 9.56
CA GLU A 89 20.53 -0.39 8.27
C GLU A 89 20.98 1.02 7.91
N GLN A 90 22.06 1.09 7.13
CA GLN A 90 22.66 2.32 6.61
C GLN A 90 22.84 2.18 5.10
N SER A 91 22.60 3.26 4.35
CA SER A 91 22.65 3.25 2.88
C SER A 91 24.05 3.04 2.28
N LEU A 92 25.10 3.45 3.00
CA LEU A 92 26.50 3.29 2.59
C LEU A 92 27.16 2.24 3.46
N GLU A 93 28.06 1.45 2.89
CA GLU A 93 28.73 0.43 3.68
C GLU A 93 29.79 1.03 4.62
N PRO A 94 30.03 0.42 5.80
CA PRO A 94 31.12 0.83 6.65
C PRO A 94 32.47 0.77 5.93
N GLY A 95 33.27 1.82 6.06
CA GLY A 95 34.56 1.97 5.37
C GLY A 95 34.48 2.63 3.99
N GLU A 96 33.27 2.92 3.50
CA GLU A 96 33.09 3.68 2.28
C GLU A 96 33.58 5.13 2.44
N ARG A 97 33.94 5.73 1.31
CA ARG A 97 34.63 7.02 1.22
C ARG A 97 33.68 8.08 0.69
N VAL A 98 33.29 9.02 1.55
CA VAL A 98 32.36 10.10 1.20
C VAL A 98 32.98 11.48 1.42
N LYS A 99 32.46 12.49 0.73
CA LYS A 99 32.82 13.88 0.97
C LYS A 99 32.06 14.42 2.18
N SER A 100 32.59 15.46 2.82
CA SER A 100 31.84 16.21 3.85
C SER A 100 30.52 16.74 3.28
N GLY A 101 29.49 16.79 4.10
CA GLY A 101 28.12 17.21 3.71
C GLY A 101 27.34 16.14 2.94
N HIS A 102 27.84 14.90 2.88
CA HIS A 102 27.07 13.80 2.31
C HIS A 102 25.92 13.38 3.25
N ARG A 103 24.76 13.05 2.67
CA ARG A 103 23.59 12.58 3.40
C ARG A 103 23.55 11.07 3.43
N ILE A 104 23.52 10.48 4.61
CA ILE A 104 23.36 9.04 4.80
C ILE A 104 21.93 8.76 5.22
N TYR A 105 21.31 7.83 4.52
CA TYR A 105 19.97 7.37 4.81
C TYR A 105 20.03 6.16 5.75
N LEU A 106 19.28 6.24 6.84
CA LEU A 106 19.23 5.21 7.86
C LEU A 106 17.81 4.67 8.00
N VAL A 107 17.75 3.36 8.19
CA VAL A 107 16.53 2.67 8.63
C VAL A 107 16.64 2.46 10.13
N ILE A 108 15.68 2.99 10.89
CA ILE A 108 15.67 2.88 12.35
C ILE A 108 14.64 1.86 12.82
N ASN A 109 14.84 1.35 14.03
CA ASN A 109 13.89 0.45 14.68
C ASN A 109 12.76 1.25 15.32
N SER A 110 11.52 0.97 14.92
CA SER A 110 10.31 1.53 15.50
C SER A 110 10.16 1.08 16.96
N SER A 111 9.68 1.99 17.80
CA SER A 111 9.32 1.69 19.19
C SER A 111 8.08 0.83 19.34
N HIS A 112 7.20 0.85 18.33
CA HIS A 112 5.94 0.13 18.35
C HIS A 112 5.90 -0.92 17.24
N SER A 113 5.34 -2.07 17.59
CA SER A 113 5.07 -3.16 16.64
C SER A 113 4.12 -2.66 15.54
N PRO A 114 4.27 -3.14 14.30
CA PRO A 114 3.46 -2.68 13.18
C PRO A 114 1.98 -2.93 13.47
N THR A 115 1.18 -1.90 13.24
CA THR A 115 -0.27 -1.95 13.42
C THR A 115 -0.97 -2.08 12.07
N LEU A 116 -1.90 -3.02 11.98
CA LEU A 116 -2.78 -3.19 10.84
C LEU A 116 -4.20 -2.77 11.22
N THR A 117 -4.94 -2.26 10.24
CA THR A 117 -6.35 -1.92 10.41
C THR A 117 -7.19 -3.20 10.39
N LEU A 118 -8.09 -3.35 11.35
CA LEU A 118 -9.04 -4.47 11.37
C LEU A 118 -10.00 -4.34 10.18
N PRO A 119 -10.11 -5.36 9.30
CA PRO A 119 -11.06 -5.34 8.20
C PRO A 119 -12.49 -5.43 8.71
N ASP A 120 -13.44 -5.08 7.85
CA ASP A 120 -14.85 -5.31 8.17
C ASP A 120 -15.18 -6.81 8.07
N ILE A 121 -15.36 -7.41 9.25
CA ILE A 121 -15.70 -8.83 9.44
C ILE A 121 -16.77 -9.04 10.51
N ILE A 122 -17.07 -8.01 11.30
CA ILE A 122 -18.11 -8.04 12.32
C ILE A 122 -19.45 -7.93 11.60
N ASP A 123 -20.35 -8.88 11.84
CA ASP A 123 -21.67 -8.97 11.20
C ASP A 123 -21.65 -9.08 9.66
N ASN A 124 -20.51 -9.43 9.07
CA ASN A 124 -20.34 -9.51 7.62
C ASN A 124 -19.52 -10.72 7.15
N SER A 125 -19.12 -11.59 8.07
CA SER A 125 -18.29 -12.75 7.74
C SER A 125 -18.60 -13.94 8.64
N SER A 126 -18.47 -15.14 8.06
CA SER A 126 -18.48 -16.38 8.84
C SER A 126 -17.18 -16.54 9.62
N LEU A 127 -17.18 -17.34 10.69
CA LEU A 127 -16.00 -17.63 11.52
C LEU A 127 -14.83 -18.13 10.65
N ARG A 128 -15.11 -19.01 9.68
CA ARG A 128 -14.09 -19.54 8.77
C ARG A 128 -13.50 -18.45 7.87
N GLU A 129 -14.35 -17.59 7.33
CA GLU A 129 -13.93 -16.48 6.47
C GLU A 129 -13.11 -15.45 7.26
N ALA A 130 -13.60 -15.02 8.42
CA ALA A 130 -12.90 -14.09 9.30
C ALA A 130 -11.54 -14.66 9.73
N THR A 131 -11.48 -15.95 10.08
CA THR A 131 -10.24 -16.64 10.42
C THR A 131 -9.25 -16.60 9.25
N ALA A 132 -9.70 -16.95 8.04
CA ALA A 132 -8.85 -16.91 6.84
C ALA A 132 -8.35 -15.49 6.53
N LYS A 133 -9.25 -14.49 6.59
CA LYS A 133 -8.95 -13.09 6.29
C LYS A 133 -7.92 -12.53 7.28
N LEU A 134 -8.16 -12.69 8.58
CA LEU A 134 -7.23 -12.20 9.62
C LEU A 134 -5.88 -12.92 9.56
N THR A 135 -5.87 -14.24 9.33
CA THR A 135 -4.61 -14.99 9.18
C THR A 135 -3.83 -14.52 7.94
N SER A 136 -4.52 -14.27 6.82
CA SER A 136 -3.88 -13.78 5.59
C SER A 136 -3.27 -12.38 5.74
N MET A 137 -3.83 -11.56 6.63
CA MET A 137 -3.27 -10.25 6.98
C MET A 137 -2.08 -10.33 7.95
N GLY A 138 -1.79 -11.51 8.51
CA GLY A 138 -0.67 -11.70 9.44
C GLY A 138 -1.02 -11.49 10.91
N PHE A 139 -2.32 -11.43 11.26
CA PHE A 139 -2.76 -11.38 12.64
C PHE A 139 -2.64 -12.75 13.33
N LYS A 140 -2.38 -12.75 14.63
CA LYS A 140 -2.39 -13.96 15.46
C LYS A 140 -3.78 -14.20 16.03
N LEU A 141 -4.32 -15.38 15.81
CA LEU A 141 -5.65 -15.77 16.30
C LEU A 141 -5.54 -16.67 17.53
N GLY A 142 -6.36 -16.38 18.53
CA GLY A 142 -6.58 -17.21 19.70
C GLY A 142 -7.72 -18.21 19.48
N GLN A 143 -8.13 -18.88 20.55
CA GLN A 143 -9.32 -19.75 20.50
C GLN A 143 -10.59 -18.89 20.35
N PRO A 144 -11.49 -19.18 19.40
CA PRO A 144 -12.75 -18.48 19.27
C PRO A 144 -13.62 -18.63 20.52
N LYS A 145 -14.31 -17.56 20.89
CA LYS A 145 -15.31 -17.56 21.95
C LYS A 145 -16.68 -17.72 21.34
N PHE A 146 -17.49 -18.61 21.89
CA PHE A 146 -18.83 -18.87 21.38
C PHE A 146 -19.91 -18.27 22.29
N ILE A 147 -20.90 -17.62 21.68
CA ILE A 147 -22.09 -17.07 22.35
C ILE A 147 -23.38 -17.68 21.75
N PRO A 148 -24.51 -17.71 22.48
CA PRO A 148 -25.82 -18.03 21.89
C PRO A 148 -26.09 -17.12 20.68
N GLY A 149 -26.50 -17.70 19.56
CA GLY A 149 -26.67 -16.97 18.30
C GLY A 149 -26.52 -17.85 17.06
N GLU A 150 -26.55 -17.22 15.89
CA GLU A 150 -26.46 -17.86 14.57
C GLU A 150 -25.13 -18.60 14.42
N LYS A 151 -25.18 -19.82 13.88
CA LYS A 151 -24.01 -20.70 13.86
C LYS A 151 -22.90 -20.09 13.00
N ASP A 152 -21.69 -20.04 13.56
CA ASP A 152 -20.49 -19.52 12.90
C ASP A 152 -20.60 -18.03 12.47
N TRP A 153 -21.62 -17.30 12.90
CA TRP A 153 -21.74 -15.87 12.64
C TRP A 153 -20.82 -15.07 13.55
N VAL A 154 -20.06 -14.11 13.00
CA VAL A 154 -19.12 -13.29 13.77
C VAL A 154 -19.82 -12.06 14.34
N TYR A 155 -19.97 -12.03 15.66
CA TYR A 155 -20.58 -10.91 16.39
C TYR A 155 -19.56 -9.86 16.85
N GLY A 156 -18.27 -10.21 16.84
CA GLY A 156 -17.25 -9.28 17.27
C GLY A 156 -15.87 -9.88 17.36
N VAL A 157 -14.91 -9.02 17.63
CA VAL A 157 -13.51 -9.39 17.82
C VAL A 157 -13.00 -8.75 19.09
N GLN A 158 -12.21 -9.50 19.87
CA GLN A 158 -11.63 -9.05 21.12
C GLN A 158 -10.11 -9.11 21.07
N VAL A 159 -9.45 -8.10 21.64
CA VAL A 159 -8.01 -8.05 21.89
C VAL A 159 -7.80 -7.81 23.37
N LYS A 160 -7.05 -8.70 24.03
CA LYS A 160 -6.78 -8.62 25.49
C LYS A 160 -8.08 -8.49 26.33
N GLY A 161 -9.18 -9.08 25.86
CA GLY A 161 -10.49 -9.04 26.51
C GLY A 161 -11.34 -7.79 26.22
N VAL A 162 -10.84 -6.85 25.42
CA VAL A 162 -11.58 -5.65 25.01
C VAL A 162 -12.15 -5.85 23.61
N ASN A 163 -13.44 -5.54 23.41
CA ASN A 163 -14.05 -5.53 22.09
C ASN A 163 -13.47 -4.40 21.23
N ILE A 164 -13.11 -4.73 19.99
CA ILE A 164 -12.63 -3.78 18.98
C ILE A 164 -13.60 -3.75 17.81
N ASN A 165 -13.61 -2.64 17.09
CA ASN A 165 -14.49 -2.43 15.94
C ASN A 165 -13.72 -2.55 14.62
N SER A 166 -14.46 -2.78 13.54
CA SER A 166 -13.94 -2.65 12.17
C SER A 166 -13.31 -1.27 11.98
N GLY A 167 -12.09 -1.21 11.44
CA GLY A 167 -11.34 0.03 11.25
C GLY A 167 -10.37 0.40 12.37
N ASP A 168 -10.41 -0.27 13.52
CA ASP A 168 -9.45 -0.04 14.60
C ASP A 168 -8.04 -0.54 14.22
N LYS A 169 -7.00 0.17 14.68
CA LYS A 169 -5.61 -0.22 14.47
C LYS A 169 -5.17 -1.18 15.56
N VAL A 170 -4.79 -2.39 15.17
CA VAL A 170 -4.37 -3.45 16.08
C VAL A 170 -2.95 -3.87 15.74
N SER A 171 -2.14 -4.13 16.77
CA SER A 171 -0.80 -4.67 16.56
C SER A 171 -0.86 -6.09 15.99
N VAL A 172 -0.01 -6.41 15.02
CA VAL A 172 0.10 -7.78 14.48
C VAL A 172 0.58 -8.80 15.50
N GLU A 173 1.19 -8.34 16.59
CA GLU A 173 1.65 -9.22 17.66
C GLU A 173 0.55 -9.60 18.65
N ASP A 174 -0.54 -8.82 18.70
CA ASP A 174 -1.64 -9.05 19.62
C ASP A 174 -2.49 -10.25 19.17
N VAL A 175 -2.95 -11.03 20.14
CA VAL A 175 -3.80 -12.20 19.88
C VAL A 175 -5.26 -11.75 19.83
N LEU A 176 -5.89 -11.96 18.68
CA LEU A 176 -7.29 -11.66 18.43
C LEU A 176 -8.16 -12.88 18.74
N VAL A 177 -9.25 -12.66 19.47
CA VAL A 177 -10.26 -13.67 19.79
C VAL A 177 -11.53 -13.30 19.05
N ILE A 178 -11.97 -14.17 18.14
CA ILE A 178 -13.21 -14.00 17.40
C ILE A 178 -14.37 -14.48 18.28
N VAL A 179 -15.41 -13.65 18.41
CA VAL A 179 -16.65 -14.02 19.09
C VAL A 179 -17.66 -14.44 18.04
N ALA A 180 -18.04 -15.72 18.05
CA ALA A 180 -18.95 -16.31 17.07
C ALA A 180 -20.18 -16.98 17.71
N GLY A 181 -21.27 -17.13 16.96
CA GLY A 181 -22.46 -17.83 17.46
C GLY A 181 -22.29 -19.36 17.45
N ASN A 182 -22.87 -20.01 18.45
CA ASN A 182 -22.82 -21.46 18.64
C ASN A 182 -23.97 -22.23 17.97
N GLY A 183 -24.89 -21.56 17.28
CA GLY A 183 -26.06 -22.16 16.66
C GLY A 183 -27.15 -22.60 17.65
N ARG A 184 -27.11 -22.10 18.89
CA ARG A 184 -28.16 -22.33 19.90
C ARG A 184 -28.91 -21.02 20.13
N LEU A 185 -30.24 -21.10 20.13
CA LEU A 185 -31.08 -20.01 20.62
C LEU A 185 -30.95 -19.92 22.15
N SER A 186 -30.98 -18.70 22.68
CA SER A 186 -31.16 -18.48 24.12
C SER A 186 -32.53 -19.00 24.54
N GLU A 187 -32.62 -19.62 25.70
CA GLU A 187 -33.88 -20.07 26.32
C GLU A 187 -34.90 -18.92 26.48
N GLU A 188 -34.41 -17.67 26.46
CA GLU A 188 -35.18 -16.43 26.57
C GLU A 188 -35.96 -16.08 25.30
N ASP A 189 -35.52 -16.54 24.13
CA ASP A 189 -36.16 -16.31 22.81
C ASP A 189 -37.11 -17.48 22.41
N SER A 190 -37.50 -18.31 23.38
CA SER A 190 -38.52 -19.34 23.18
C SER A 190 -39.84 -18.68 22.77
N ILE A 191 -40.18 -18.74 21.48
CA ILE A 191 -41.43 -18.20 20.95
C ILE A 191 -42.59 -18.97 21.60
N ASN A 192 -43.38 -18.30 22.44
CA ASN A 192 -44.65 -18.85 22.90
C ASN A 192 -45.60 -18.87 21.70
N MET A 193 -45.74 -20.03 21.05
CA MET A 193 -46.71 -20.20 19.97
C MET A 193 -48.11 -20.09 20.60
N VAL A 194 -48.72 -18.91 20.52
CA VAL A 194 -50.13 -18.75 20.83
C VAL A 194 -50.89 -19.41 19.67
N GLU A 195 -51.44 -20.59 19.93
CA GLU A 195 -52.38 -21.25 19.05
C GLU A 195 -53.53 -20.27 18.78
N GLN A 196 -53.62 -19.80 17.53
CA GLN A 196 -54.66 -18.88 17.12
C GLN A 196 -55.84 -19.73 16.70
N ASP A 197 -56.82 -19.89 17.59
CA ASP A 197 -58.05 -20.62 17.33
C ASP A 197 -58.72 -20.03 16.07
N TYR A 198 -58.65 -20.78 14.97
CA TYR A 198 -59.42 -20.49 13.78
C TYR A 198 -60.85 -20.95 14.05
N ASP A 199 -61.74 -19.99 14.34
CA ASP A 199 -63.18 -20.24 14.39
C ASP A 199 -63.68 -20.71 13.02
N ASP A 200 -64.08 -21.97 12.97
CA ASP A 200 -64.66 -22.67 11.83
C ASP A 200 -66.04 -22.07 11.50
N PHE A 201 -66.13 -21.35 10.38
CA PHE A 201 -67.36 -20.80 9.82
C PHE A 201 -67.64 -21.48 8.48
N ASP A 202 -68.51 -22.49 8.45
CA ASP A 202 -69.76 -22.45 7.68
C ASP A 202 -70.54 -23.76 7.81
N SER A 203 -71.69 -23.66 8.47
CA SER A 203 -72.76 -24.65 8.45
C SER A 203 -73.59 -24.45 7.18
N PHE A 204 -73.54 -25.40 6.24
CA PHE A 204 -74.51 -25.48 5.14
C PHE A 204 -75.42 -26.70 5.33
N GLU A 205 -76.70 -26.44 5.54
CA GLU A 205 -77.77 -27.43 5.74
C GLU A 205 -77.94 -28.36 4.53
N GLU A 206 -78.14 -29.63 4.84
CA GLU A 206 -78.47 -30.71 3.93
C GLU A 206 -79.98 -30.71 3.65
N ALA A 207 -80.39 -30.32 2.45
CA ALA A 207 -81.77 -30.45 1.98
C ALA A 207 -81.87 -31.65 1.02
N THR A 208 -82.51 -32.71 1.52
CA THR A 208 -82.94 -33.89 0.77
C THR A 208 -84.09 -33.57 -0.20
N GLY A 209 -84.10 -34.15 -1.40
CA GLY A 209 -85.33 -34.34 -2.17
C GLY A 209 -85.21 -34.35 -3.70
N ASP A 210 -85.14 -35.57 -4.25
CA ASP A 210 -85.92 -36.07 -5.40
C ASP A 210 -85.56 -35.70 -6.86
N ASP A 211 -85.11 -36.74 -7.57
CA ASP A 211 -85.44 -37.16 -8.96
C ASP A 211 -85.64 -36.12 -10.07
N GLU A 212 -84.70 -36.08 -11.03
CA GLU A 212 -84.96 -36.37 -12.45
C GLU A 212 -83.63 -36.54 -13.22
N VAL A 213 -83.38 -37.74 -13.73
CA VAL A 213 -82.30 -38.01 -14.70
C VAL A 213 -82.73 -37.40 -16.04
N ARG A 214 -82.10 -36.29 -16.45
CA ARG A 214 -82.14 -35.82 -17.84
C ARG A 214 -80.78 -36.08 -18.49
N ASP A 215 -80.79 -37.00 -19.46
CA ASP A 215 -79.73 -37.18 -20.44
C ASP A 215 -79.37 -35.83 -21.09
N TYR A 216 -78.08 -35.51 -21.09
CA TYR A 216 -77.52 -34.46 -21.95
C TYR A 216 -76.40 -35.05 -22.79
N ASP A 217 -76.56 -34.87 -24.10
CA ASP A 217 -75.63 -35.22 -25.18
C ASP A 217 -74.23 -34.59 -25.00
N PRO A 218 -73.17 -35.19 -25.58
CA PRO A 218 -71.83 -34.65 -25.51
C PRO A 218 -71.72 -33.38 -26.37
N VAL A 219 -71.30 -32.27 -25.75
CA VAL A 219 -70.96 -31.03 -26.47
C VAL A 219 -69.50 -31.09 -26.94
N GLU A 220 -69.33 -30.85 -28.23
CA GLU A 220 -68.08 -30.87 -28.99
C GLU A 220 -66.98 -29.94 -28.46
N GLU A 221 -65.77 -30.43 -28.71
CA GLU A 221 -64.45 -29.82 -28.56
C GLU A 221 -64.33 -28.45 -29.23
N GLN A 222 -63.92 -27.42 -28.48
CA GLN A 222 -63.36 -26.20 -29.04
C GLN A 222 -62.01 -25.84 -28.40
N ALA A 223 -61.03 -25.83 -29.31
CA ALA A 223 -59.59 -25.59 -29.22
C ALA A 223 -59.05 -24.55 -28.22
N GLU A 224 -57.91 -24.91 -27.64
CA GLU A 224 -56.94 -24.05 -26.95
C GLU A 224 -56.36 -22.94 -27.86
N PRO A 225 -56.01 -21.75 -27.31
CA PRO A 225 -55.01 -20.90 -27.91
C PRO A 225 -53.59 -21.21 -27.36
N LYS A 226 -52.69 -21.43 -28.31
CA LYS A 226 -51.26 -21.77 -28.19
C LYS A 226 -50.41 -20.76 -27.41
N ALA A 227 -49.43 -21.31 -26.71
CA ALA A 227 -48.27 -20.66 -26.14
C ALA A 227 -47.39 -19.95 -27.20
N GLU A 228 -46.98 -18.72 -26.91
CA GLU A 228 -45.95 -17.99 -27.65
C GLU A 228 -44.55 -18.34 -27.10
N GLN A 229 -43.70 -18.83 -28.00
CA GLN A 229 -42.27 -19.12 -27.78
C GLN A 229 -41.45 -17.87 -28.11
N HIS A 230 -40.59 -17.44 -27.19
CA HIS A 230 -39.56 -16.44 -27.48
C HIS A 230 -38.26 -17.18 -27.88
N THR A 231 -37.94 -17.12 -29.17
CA THR A 231 -36.77 -17.76 -29.76
C THR A 231 -35.52 -16.88 -29.62
N GLU A 232 -34.51 -17.49 -29.01
CA GLU A 232 -33.11 -17.07 -28.92
C GLU A 232 -32.47 -16.96 -30.32
N LYS A 233 -31.84 -15.82 -30.64
CA LYS A 233 -31.02 -15.66 -31.86
C LYS A 233 -29.55 -15.48 -31.50
N GLN A 234 -28.76 -16.49 -31.86
CA GLN A 234 -27.31 -16.46 -31.96
C GLN A 234 -26.86 -15.61 -33.17
N HIS A 235 -25.77 -14.87 -33.03
CA HIS A 235 -24.94 -14.44 -34.15
C HIS A 235 -23.45 -14.60 -33.81
N GLN A 236 -22.75 -15.35 -34.67
CA GLN A 236 -21.29 -15.53 -34.73
C GLN A 236 -20.68 -14.72 -35.88
N GLY A 237 -19.40 -14.33 -35.70
CA GLY A 237 -18.44 -13.88 -36.74
C GLY A 237 -18.48 -12.38 -37.03
N THR A 238 -17.39 -11.62 -37.21
CA THR A 238 -15.99 -11.93 -37.53
C THR A 238 -15.17 -10.62 -37.43
N THR A 239 -13.86 -10.72 -37.23
CA THR A 239 -12.84 -9.63 -37.23
C THR A 239 -12.75 -8.86 -38.56
N PRO A 240 -12.20 -7.62 -38.60
CA PRO A 240 -10.78 -7.49 -38.95
C PRO A 240 -9.99 -6.34 -38.24
N LYS A 241 -8.67 -6.56 -38.16
CA LYS A 241 -7.50 -5.64 -38.03
C LYS A 241 -7.62 -4.44 -39.02
N GLN A 242 -7.00 -3.25 -38.91
CA GLN A 242 -5.84 -2.68 -38.20
C GLN A 242 -5.81 -1.15 -38.50
N GLU A 243 -4.91 -0.39 -37.84
CA GLU A 243 -4.30 0.90 -38.28
C GLU A 243 -5.06 2.19 -37.87
N ASN A 244 -4.50 3.32 -37.44
CA ASN A 244 -3.26 3.76 -36.78
C ASN A 244 -3.51 5.25 -36.35
N SER A 245 -2.66 5.78 -35.48
CA SER A 245 -2.35 7.22 -35.27
C SER A 245 -3.14 8.07 -34.25
N SER A 246 -2.41 8.35 -33.14
CA SER A 246 -2.07 9.68 -32.63
C SER A 246 -3.18 10.68 -32.28
N SER A 247 -3.30 11.01 -31.00
CA SER A 247 -3.49 12.40 -30.51
C SER A 247 -3.20 12.51 -29.01
N GLN A 248 -2.24 13.37 -28.68
CA GLN A 248 -1.82 13.82 -27.35
C GLN A 248 -2.89 14.68 -26.67
N GLN A 249 -3.04 14.57 -25.35
CA GLN A 249 -3.11 15.74 -24.46
C GLN A 249 -2.91 15.36 -22.96
N PRO A 250 -2.19 16.18 -22.17
CA PRO A 250 -1.74 15.79 -20.84
C PRO A 250 -2.76 16.11 -19.74
N ALA A 251 -2.91 15.18 -18.79
CA ALA A 251 -3.68 15.39 -17.56
C ALA A 251 -2.82 16.06 -16.49
N LYS A 252 -3.47 17.01 -15.80
CA LYS A 252 -2.96 17.99 -14.83
C LYS A 252 -2.22 17.36 -13.64
N GLY A 253 -1.15 18.03 -13.21
CA GLY A 253 -0.40 17.72 -11.98
C GLY A 253 -1.15 18.06 -10.68
N PRO A 254 -0.66 17.60 -9.52
CA PRO A 254 -1.38 17.70 -8.25
C PRO A 254 -1.25 19.08 -7.60
N VAL A 255 -2.35 19.52 -6.99
CA VAL A 255 -2.52 20.77 -6.24
C VAL A 255 -1.93 20.62 -4.83
N VAL A 256 -0.94 21.46 -4.52
CA VAL A 256 -0.38 21.62 -3.17
C VAL A 256 -1.33 22.47 -2.32
N ARG A 257 -1.88 21.91 -1.22
CA ARG A 257 -2.54 22.71 -0.17
C ARG A 257 -1.51 23.08 0.90
N LYS A 258 -1.22 24.38 1.02
CA LYS A 258 -0.59 24.98 2.20
C LYS A 258 -1.63 25.04 3.32
N ILE A 259 -1.24 24.56 4.50
CA ILE A 259 -1.91 24.83 5.76
C ILE A 259 -1.10 25.95 6.42
N GLY A 260 -1.76 27.07 6.68
CA GLY A 260 -1.34 28.08 7.65
C GLY A 260 -2.24 28.01 8.87
#